data_AF-A0A1M3CUH1-F1
#
_entry.id   AF-A0A1M3CUH1-F1
#
_cell.length_a   1.000
_cell.length_b   1.000
_cell.length_c   1.000
_cell.angle_alpha   90.00
_cell.angle_beta   90.00
_cell.angle_gamma   90.00
#
_symmetry.space_group_name_H-M   'P 1'
#
loop_
_entity.id
_entity.type
_entity.pdbx_description
1 polymer ?
#
loop_
_entity_poly.entity_id
_entity_poly.type
_entity_poly.pdbx_seq_one_letter_code
_entity_poly.pdbx_strand_id
1 'polypeptide(L)'
;MDKKLFAVYLGGRAERCNIELHDVVFVIGESLKSTYEHLRKKWFGSLKNLHIDAYIHLQHVDGYEIHLSKDRMLQEDSAKKLYFINLGAYKGTDFMEYHQNVFYVSSSSAEAIKRAKSELCAGMDQVHKDDAILIKKASHSIDYDVDDIFELAQVDEYYISLKMCPDISNSIPVPKYIKLS
;
A
#
# COMPACT_ATOMS: atom_id res chain seq x y z
N MET A 1 4.31 23.69 6.14
CA MET A 1 4.68 22.52 6.95
C MET A 1 4.87 21.35 6.03
N ASP A 2 5.85 20.49 6.30
CA ASP A 2 6.23 19.41 5.39
C ASP A 2 5.16 18.32 5.35
N LYS A 3 4.75 17.95 4.13
CA LYS A 3 3.78 16.89 3.88
C LYS A 3 4.46 15.53 3.94
N LYS A 4 3.69 14.54 4.39
CA LYS A 4 4.13 13.18 4.65
C LYS A 4 3.15 12.20 4.03
N LEU A 5 3.68 11.18 3.37
CA LEU A 5 2.91 10.06 2.84
C LEU A 5 2.76 8.99 3.91
N PHE A 6 1.52 8.56 4.14
CA PHE A 6 1.21 7.45 5.04
C PHE A 6 0.52 6.33 4.28
N ALA A 7 0.97 5.10 4.49
CA ALA A 7 0.17 3.91 4.28
C ALA A 7 -0.47 3.54 5.62
N VAL A 8 -1.80 3.39 5.66
CA VAL A 8 -2.55 3.21 6.90
C VAL A 8 -3.39 1.95 6.76
N TYR A 9 -3.21 1.02 7.70
CA TYR A 9 -4.04 -0.18 7.80
C TYR A 9 -5.25 0.17 8.66
N LEU A 10 -6.41 0.32 8.01
CA LEU A 10 -7.67 0.64 8.66
C LEU A 10 -8.43 -0.63 8.98
N GLY A 11 -9.09 -0.64 10.14
CA GLY A 11 -9.99 -1.68 10.60
C GLY A 11 -11.40 -1.10 10.84
N GLY A 12 -12.43 -1.89 10.51
CA GLY A 12 -13.81 -1.45 10.67
C GLY A 12 -14.85 -2.44 10.18
N ARG A 13 -16.08 -1.95 9.97
CA ARG A 13 -17.19 -2.77 9.48
C ARG A 13 -17.81 -2.15 8.25
N ALA A 14 -18.34 -3.00 7.36
CA ALA A 14 -19.21 -2.58 6.26
C ALA A 14 -20.57 -3.26 6.38
N GLU A 15 -21.55 -2.79 5.61
CA GLU A 15 -22.86 -3.43 5.57
C GLU A 15 -22.70 -4.91 5.19
N ARG A 16 -23.44 -5.80 5.88
CA ARG A 16 -23.44 -7.27 5.68
C ARG A 16 -22.15 -8.02 6.06
N CYS A 17 -21.08 -7.36 6.51
CA CYS A 17 -19.92 -8.10 7.02
C CYS A 17 -20.25 -8.80 8.34
N ASN A 18 -19.87 -10.08 8.48
CA ASN A 18 -20.03 -10.83 9.73
C ASN A 18 -18.92 -10.48 10.72
N ILE A 19 -17.69 -10.39 10.22
CA ILE A 19 -16.50 -10.02 10.99
C ILE A 19 -16.00 -8.64 10.60
N GLU A 20 -15.01 -8.17 11.33
CA GLU A 20 -14.29 -6.94 11.02
C GLU A 20 -13.53 -7.08 9.70
N LEU A 21 -13.45 -5.98 8.94
CA LEU A 21 -12.75 -5.88 7.68
C LEU A 21 -11.57 -4.92 7.83
N HIS A 22 -10.55 -5.14 7.00
CA HIS A 22 -9.39 -4.28 6.96
C HIS A 22 -9.07 -3.85 5.54
N ASP A 23 -8.43 -2.70 5.39
CA ASP A 23 -7.97 -2.16 4.12
C ASP A 23 -6.68 -1.34 4.29
N VAL A 24 -5.87 -1.25 3.23
CA VAL A 24 -4.68 -0.39 3.18
C VAL A 24 -5.00 0.88 2.43
N VAL A 25 -4.99 2.00 3.16
CA VAL A 25 -5.31 3.31 2.62
C VAL A 25 -4.08 4.22 2.58
N PHE A 26 -3.80 4.82 1.43
CA PHE A 26 -2.75 5.83 1.27
C PHE A 26 -3.30 7.23 1.48
N VAL A 27 -2.58 8.08 2.21
CA VAL A 27 -3.01 9.46 2.48
C VAL A 27 -1.83 10.38 2.73
N ILE A 28 -1.98 11.67 2.39
CA ILE A 28 -0.96 12.68 2.66
C ILE A 28 -1.45 13.72 3.69
N GLY A 29 -0.56 14.06 4.62
CA GLY A 29 -0.82 15.09 5.63
C GLY A 29 0.45 15.55 6.34
N GLU A 30 0.33 16.51 7.26
CA GLU A 30 1.48 17.02 8.04
C GLU A 30 1.84 16.09 9.20
N SER A 31 0.85 15.33 9.66
CA SER A 31 0.95 14.29 10.67
C SER A 31 -0.14 13.26 10.42
N LEU A 32 -0.01 12.04 10.95
CA LEU A 32 -1.06 11.03 10.90
C LEU A 32 -2.39 11.58 11.46
N LYS A 33 -2.36 12.39 12.52
CA LYS A 33 -3.58 12.99 13.09
C LYS A 33 -4.28 13.94 12.11
N SER A 34 -3.50 14.70 11.33
CA SER A 34 -4.08 15.61 10.32
C SER A 34 -4.79 14.88 9.17
N THR A 35 -4.56 13.57 8.99
CA THR A 35 -5.17 12.78 7.91
C THR A 35 -6.47 12.09 8.30
N TYR A 36 -6.93 12.19 9.56
CA TYR A 36 -8.08 11.42 10.04
C TYR A 36 -9.36 11.66 9.24
N GLU A 37 -9.67 12.92 8.88
CA GLU A 37 -10.85 13.21 8.06
C GLU A 37 -10.74 12.67 6.63
N HIS A 38 -9.52 12.59 6.08
CA HIS A 38 -9.30 11.97 4.78
C HIS A 38 -9.46 10.45 4.87
N LEU A 39 -8.92 9.82 5.92
CA LEU A 39 -9.09 8.39 6.17
C LEU A 39 -10.56 7.99 6.31
N ARG A 40 -11.36 8.78 7.06
CA ARG A 40 -12.82 8.59 7.15
C ARG A 40 -13.50 8.61 5.79
N LYS A 41 -13.14 9.58 4.92
CA LYS A 41 -13.72 9.71 3.58
C LYS A 41 -13.31 8.58 2.65
N LYS A 42 -12.14 7.98 2.85
CA LYS A 42 -11.64 6.87 2.04
C LYS A 42 -12.14 5.50 2.51
N TRP A 43 -12.54 5.36 3.77
CA TRP A 43 -13.10 4.11 4.27
C TRP A 43 -14.40 3.75 3.56
N PHE A 44 -14.48 2.52 3.06
CA PHE A 44 -15.62 2.05 2.27
C PHE A 44 -16.85 1.66 3.12
N GLY A 45 -16.65 1.43 4.42
CA GLY A 45 -17.67 0.90 5.31
C GLY A 45 -18.31 1.94 6.24
N SER A 46 -18.89 1.45 7.33
CA SER A 46 -19.41 2.28 8.42
C SER A 46 -18.29 3.02 9.13
N LEU A 47 -18.50 4.31 9.39
CA LEU A 47 -17.61 5.10 10.23
C LEU A 47 -17.69 4.72 11.71
N LYS A 48 -18.73 3.99 12.13
CA LYS A 48 -18.86 3.53 13.51
C LYS A 48 -17.78 2.49 13.80
N ASN A 49 -16.98 2.74 14.84
CA ASN A 49 -15.84 1.90 15.22
C ASN A 49 -14.74 1.80 14.15
N LEU A 50 -14.68 2.72 13.18
CA LEU A 50 -13.51 2.85 12.32
C LEU A 50 -12.28 3.13 13.17
N HIS A 51 -11.16 2.48 12.86
CA HIS A 51 -9.89 2.65 13.56
C HIS A 51 -8.69 2.40 12.63
N ILE A 52 -7.52 2.80 13.11
CA ILE A 52 -6.21 2.47 12.55
C ILE A 52 -5.63 1.34 13.39
N ASP A 53 -5.11 0.29 12.76
CA ASP A 53 -4.36 -0.78 13.44
C ASP A 53 -2.85 -0.66 13.26
N ALA A 54 -2.42 -0.11 12.13
CA ALA A 54 -1.03 0.17 11.86
C ALA A 54 -0.89 1.31 10.85
N TYR A 55 0.28 1.93 10.82
CA TYR A 55 0.64 2.86 9.76
C TYR A 55 2.14 2.80 9.46
N ILE A 56 2.51 3.22 8.26
CA ILE A 56 3.89 3.47 7.85
C ILE A 56 3.96 4.93 7.42
N HIS A 57 4.91 5.67 7.97
CA HIS A 57 5.34 6.94 7.39
C HIS A 57 6.32 6.62 6.25
N LEU A 58 5.84 6.61 5.01
CA LEU A 58 6.62 6.20 3.84
C LEU A 58 7.57 7.33 3.43
N GLN A 59 8.79 7.28 3.96
CA GLN A 59 9.87 8.21 3.62
C GLN A 59 10.89 7.55 2.70
N HIS A 60 11.18 6.28 2.94
CA HIS A 60 12.22 5.54 2.26
C HIS A 60 11.80 4.12 1.93
N VAL A 61 12.11 3.68 0.70
CA VAL A 61 11.89 2.32 0.19
C VAL A 61 13.04 1.96 -0.75
N ASP A 62 13.67 0.81 -0.53
CA ASP A 62 14.75 0.23 -1.35
C ASP A 62 15.92 1.20 -1.63
N GLY A 63 16.33 1.99 -0.64
CA GLY A 63 17.39 2.98 -0.81
C GLY A 63 16.99 4.19 -1.64
N TYR A 64 15.68 4.49 -1.77
CA TYR A 64 15.19 5.74 -2.35
C TYR A 64 14.41 6.54 -1.31
N GLU A 65 14.63 7.86 -1.31
CA GLU A 65 13.83 8.84 -0.61
C GLU A 65 12.60 9.24 -1.44
N ILE A 66 11.44 9.30 -0.78
CA ILE A 66 10.16 9.66 -1.35
C ILE A 66 9.96 11.18 -1.20
N HIS A 67 9.77 11.85 -2.34
CA HIS A 67 9.44 13.27 -2.40
C HIS A 67 8.02 13.48 -2.89
N LEU A 68 7.37 14.52 -2.35
CA LEU A 68 5.99 14.88 -2.65
C LEU A 68 5.94 16.26 -3.31
N SER A 69 5.27 16.36 -4.44
CA SER A 69 5.12 17.62 -5.19
C SER A 69 3.70 17.78 -5.72
N LYS A 70 3.21 19.03 -5.82
CA LYS A 70 2.00 19.33 -6.60
C LYS A 70 2.28 19.50 -8.09
N ASP A 71 3.56 19.66 -8.45
CA ASP A 71 4.02 19.73 -9.84
C ASP A 71 4.33 18.32 -10.36
N ARG A 72 3.55 17.89 -11.35
CA ARG A 72 3.68 16.60 -12.02
C ARG A 72 5.01 16.45 -12.77
N MET A 73 5.59 17.54 -13.27
CA MET A 73 6.80 17.50 -14.10
C MET A 73 8.00 16.92 -13.33
N LEU A 74 8.01 17.05 -12.00
CA LEU A 74 9.04 16.47 -11.13
C LEU A 74 8.98 14.93 -11.02
N GLN A 75 7.94 14.31 -11.55
CA GLN A 75 7.78 12.85 -11.59
C GLN A 75 8.33 12.24 -12.89
N GLU A 76 8.33 12.98 -14.00
CA GLU A 76 8.47 12.42 -15.36
C GLU A 76 9.87 11.88 -15.66
N ASP A 77 10.90 12.29 -14.91
CA ASP A 77 12.30 11.90 -15.13
C ASP A 77 12.76 10.64 -14.35
N SER A 78 11.89 9.99 -13.57
CA SER A 78 12.28 8.81 -12.79
C SER A 78 12.05 7.50 -13.57
N ALA A 79 13.14 6.82 -13.96
CA ALA A 79 13.09 5.46 -14.49
C ALA A 79 12.55 4.41 -13.51
N LYS A 80 12.38 4.80 -12.23
CA LYS A 80 11.92 3.94 -11.14
C LYS A 80 10.62 4.49 -10.54
N LYS A 81 9.75 3.59 -10.12
CA LYS A 81 8.43 3.89 -9.57
C LYS A 81 8.23 3.15 -8.25
N LEU A 82 7.40 3.71 -7.39
CA LEU A 82 7.00 3.11 -6.13
C LEU A 82 5.76 2.25 -6.35
N TYR A 83 5.83 0.98 -5.96
CA TYR A 83 4.72 0.04 -6.02
C TYR A 83 4.36 -0.45 -4.63
N PHE A 84 3.07 -0.55 -4.35
CA PHE A 84 2.53 -1.38 -3.29
C PHE A 84 2.08 -2.71 -3.87
N ILE A 85 2.35 -3.80 -3.17
CA ILE A 85 1.85 -5.14 -3.51
C ILE A 85 1.21 -5.75 -2.27
N ASN A 86 0.01 -6.30 -2.46
CA ASN A 86 -0.66 -7.19 -1.53
C ASN A 86 -0.64 -8.59 -2.14
N LEU A 87 -0.04 -9.55 -1.42
CA LEU A 87 0.08 -10.93 -1.86
C LEU A 87 -0.42 -11.88 -0.77
N GLY A 88 -1.45 -12.64 -1.11
CA GLY A 88 -2.09 -13.69 -0.36
C GLY A 88 -1.37 -15.03 -0.51
N ALA A 89 -1.40 -15.80 0.57
CA ALA A 89 -0.95 -17.18 0.62
C ALA A 89 -1.65 -17.90 1.78
N TYR A 90 -1.70 -19.22 1.71
CA TYR A 90 -2.12 -20.04 2.83
C TYR A 90 -0.93 -20.66 3.55
N LYS A 91 -1.14 -20.98 4.82
CA LYS A 91 -0.27 -21.88 5.56
C LYS A 91 -1.12 -23.11 5.87
N GLY A 92 -0.67 -24.32 5.53
CA GLY A 92 -1.54 -25.49 5.35
C GLY A 92 -2.56 -25.86 6.45
N THR A 93 -2.41 -25.39 7.69
CA THR A 93 -3.36 -25.62 8.79
C THR A 93 -4.25 -24.42 9.12
N ASP A 94 -4.01 -23.27 8.50
CA ASP A 94 -4.65 -22.01 8.86
C ASP A 94 -5.96 -21.87 8.10
N PHE A 95 -7.02 -21.50 8.83
CA PHE A 95 -8.34 -21.30 8.25
C PHE A 95 -8.46 -20.02 7.43
N MET A 96 -7.68 -18.99 7.80
CA MET A 96 -7.68 -17.69 7.13
C MET A 96 -6.48 -17.56 6.19
N GLU A 97 -6.70 -16.85 5.10
CA GLU A 97 -5.62 -16.46 4.19
C GLU A 97 -4.68 -15.46 4.87
N TYR A 98 -3.38 -15.66 4.66
CA TYR A 98 -2.35 -14.74 5.09
C TYR A 98 -1.98 -13.80 3.94
N HIS A 99 -1.87 -12.50 4.23
CA HIS A 99 -1.43 -11.52 3.24
C HIS A 99 -0.15 -10.83 3.67
N GLN A 100 0.82 -10.72 2.76
CA GLN A 100 1.98 -9.84 2.89
C GLN A 100 1.75 -8.57 2.07
N ASN A 101 1.84 -7.44 2.77
CA ASN A 101 1.77 -6.10 2.19
C ASN A 101 3.19 -5.52 2.13
N VAL A 102 3.67 -5.19 0.94
CA VAL A 102 5.04 -4.68 0.76
C VAL A 102 5.10 -3.49 -0.19
N PHE A 103 6.20 -2.74 -0.07
CA PHE A 103 6.53 -1.61 -0.94
C PHE A 103 7.83 -1.89 -1.65
N TYR A 104 7.86 -1.67 -2.96
CA TYR A 104 9.07 -1.82 -3.78
C TYR A 104 9.29 -0.62 -4.67
N VAL A 105 10.56 -0.29 -4.90
CA VAL A 105 10.98 0.57 -6.00
C VAL A 105 11.44 -0.28 -7.17
N SER A 106 10.80 -0.11 -8.32
CA SER A 106 11.03 -0.96 -9.50
C SER A 106 10.90 -0.17 -10.80
N SER A 107 11.50 -0.66 -11.90
CA SER A 107 11.34 -0.03 -13.21
C SER A 107 9.96 -0.31 -13.82
N SER A 108 9.33 -1.42 -13.42
CA SER A 108 8.00 -1.81 -13.90
C SER A 108 7.23 -2.61 -12.86
N SER A 109 5.91 -2.67 -13.02
CA SER A 109 5.03 -3.52 -12.24
C SER A 109 5.39 -5.01 -12.39
N ALA A 110 5.75 -5.44 -13.60
CA ALA A 110 6.17 -6.83 -13.86
C ALA A 110 7.42 -7.23 -13.06
N GLU A 111 8.42 -6.34 -12.99
CA GLU A 111 9.60 -6.55 -12.15
C GLU A 111 9.25 -6.58 -10.65
N ALA A 112 8.35 -5.70 -10.20
CA ALA A 112 7.92 -5.65 -8.80
C ALA A 112 7.18 -6.95 -8.40
N ILE A 113 6.28 -7.44 -9.26
CA ILE A 113 5.57 -8.72 -9.09
C ILE A 113 6.55 -9.88 -9.04
N LYS A 114 7.51 -9.94 -9.98
CA LYS A 114 8.52 -10.99 -10.01
C LYS A 114 9.32 -11.03 -8.71
N ARG A 115 9.71 -9.87 -8.19
CA ARG A 115 10.41 -9.73 -6.92
C ARG A 115 9.55 -10.20 -5.74
N ALA A 116 8.30 -9.71 -5.66
CA ALA A 116 7.35 -10.11 -4.61
C ALA A 116 7.24 -11.63 -4.50
N LYS A 117 7.02 -12.33 -5.62
CA LYS A 117 6.92 -13.80 -5.62
C LYS A 117 8.18 -14.53 -5.18
N SER A 118 9.35 -13.94 -5.44
CA SER A 118 10.62 -14.56 -5.05
C SER A 118 10.98 -14.33 -3.58
N GLU A 119 10.50 -13.23 -2.99
CA GLU A 119 10.87 -12.80 -1.63
C GLU A 119 9.78 -13.11 -0.60
N LEU A 120 8.51 -13.08 -1.00
CA LEU A 120 7.35 -13.20 -0.13
C LEU A 120 6.81 -14.62 -0.12
N CYS A 121 6.11 -14.95 0.96
CA CYS A 121 5.37 -16.21 1.15
C CYS A 121 6.24 -17.47 0.89
N ALA A 122 7.57 -17.35 1.06
CA ALA A 122 8.49 -18.46 0.89
C ALA A 122 8.19 -19.56 1.91
N GLY A 123 7.86 -20.76 1.41
CA GLY A 123 7.47 -21.91 2.25
C GLY A 123 6.01 -21.92 2.69
N MET A 124 5.15 -21.09 2.08
CA MET A 124 3.70 -21.12 2.26
C MET A 124 3.03 -21.94 1.15
N ASP A 125 1.85 -22.50 1.46
CA ASP A 125 1.03 -23.28 0.53
C ASP A 125 0.11 -22.34 -0.26
N GLN A 126 -0.30 -22.74 -1.47
CA GLN A 126 -1.29 -22.00 -2.27
C GLN A 126 -1.05 -20.48 -2.26
N VAL A 127 0.12 -20.03 -2.72
CA VAL A 127 0.32 -18.60 -3.00
C VAL A 127 -0.65 -18.25 -4.13
N HIS A 128 -1.63 -17.37 -3.86
CA HIS A 128 -2.85 -17.26 -4.66
C HIS A 128 -2.72 -16.57 -6.01
N LYS A 129 -3.73 -16.87 -6.83
CA LYS A 129 -4.11 -16.30 -8.11
C LYS A 129 -5.65 -16.24 -8.13
N ASP A 130 -6.24 -15.24 -7.47
CA ASP A 130 -7.70 -15.05 -7.43
C ASP A 130 -8.18 -13.87 -8.31
N ASP A 131 -9.28 -14.11 -9.02
CA ASP A 131 -10.02 -13.32 -10.03
C ASP A 131 -9.60 -11.85 -10.31
N ALA A 132 -9.12 -11.64 -11.54
CA ALA A 132 -8.84 -10.32 -12.12
C ALA A 132 -10.14 -9.52 -12.38
N ILE A 133 -10.61 -8.75 -11.39
CA ILE A 133 -11.60 -7.69 -11.62
C ILE A 133 -10.91 -6.46 -12.22
N LEU A 134 -11.22 -6.22 -13.50
CA LEU A 134 -10.83 -5.04 -14.28
C LEU A 134 -11.51 -3.77 -13.75
N ILE A 135 -10.79 -2.94 -12.98
CA ILE A 135 -11.10 -1.51 -12.83
C ILE A 135 -9.82 -0.73 -13.10
N LYS A 136 -9.62 -0.30 -14.36
CA LYS A 136 -8.49 0.54 -14.86
C LYS A 136 -7.22 0.50 -14.00
N LYS A 137 -6.69 -0.71 -13.81
CA LYS A 137 -5.33 -1.01 -13.35
C LYS A 137 -4.38 -0.80 -14.55
N ALA A 138 -3.12 -0.45 -14.29
CA ALA A 138 -2.13 -0.01 -15.29
C ALA A 138 -2.28 -0.71 -16.65
N SER A 139 -2.43 0.08 -17.72
CA SER A 139 -2.66 -0.37 -19.09
C SER A 139 -1.60 -1.38 -19.52
N HIS A 140 -1.94 -2.67 -19.47
CA HIS A 140 -1.58 -3.78 -20.36
C HIS A 140 -1.81 -5.07 -19.57
N SER A 141 -2.78 -5.86 -20.03
CA SER A 141 -3.11 -7.19 -19.54
C SER A 141 -1.90 -8.13 -19.66
N ILE A 142 -1.12 -8.18 -18.59
CA ILE A 142 -0.25 -9.29 -18.22
C ILE A 142 -1.00 -9.97 -17.07
N ASP A 143 -1.14 -11.29 -17.13
CA ASP A 143 -1.70 -12.12 -16.05
C ASP A 143 -1.15 -11.65 -14.69
N TYR A 144 -1.95 -10.89 -13.94
CA TYR A 144 -1.57 -10.45 -12.61
C TYR A 144 -1.69 -11.67 -11.70
N ASP A 145 -0.56 -12.12 -11.18
CA ASP A 145 -0.40 -13.32 -10.37
C ASP A 145 0.06 -12.89 -8.95
N VAL A 146 -0.59 -11.82 -8.48
CA VAL A 146 -0.64 -11.21 -7.14
C VAL A 146 -2.05 -10.64 -6.98
N ASP A 147 -2.58 -10.53 -5.77
CA ASP A 147 -3.96 -10.06 -5.55
C ASP A 147 -4.13 -8.60 -5.96
N ASP A 148 -3.25 -7.74 -5.44
CA ASP A 148 -3.25 -6.32 -5.80
C ASP A 148 -1.85 -5.75 -6.00
N ILE A 149 -1.75 -4.87 -7.00
CA ILE A 149 -0.60 -4.01 -7.25
C ILE A 149 -1.07 -2.59 -7.55
N PHE A 150 -0.50 -1.62 -6.83
CA PHE A 150 -0.74 -0.20 -7.06
C PHE A 150 0.59 0.51 -7.35
N GLU A 151 0.67 1.21 -8.47
CA GLU A 151 1.71 2.23 -8.66
C GLU A 151 1.32 3.46 -7.85
N LEU A 152 2.12 3.81 -6.85
CA LEU A 152 1.93 5.04 -6.06
C LEU A 152 2.55 6.22 -6.82
N ALA A 153 1.95 6.55 -7.96
CA ALA A 153 2.35 7.70 -8.78
C ALA A 153 1.80 9.02 -8.21
N GLN A 154 0.58 8.98 -7.68
CA GLN A 154 -0.10 10.13 -7.12
C GLN A 154 -0.98 9.67 -5.96
N VAL A 155 -0.96 10.42 -4.85
CA VAL A 155 -1.85 10.23 -3.71
C VAL A 155 -2.43 11.59 -3.35
N ASP A 156 -3.75 11.65 -3.20
CA ASP A 156 -4.47 12.93 -3.05
C ASP A 156 -4.06 13.91 -4.17
N GLU A 157 -3.71 15.16 -3.86
CA GLU A 157 -3.24 16.12 -4.86
C GLU A 157 -1.72 16.13 -5.12
N TYR A 158 -0.97 15.15 -4.60
CA TYR A 158 0.50 15.14 -4.67
C TYR A 158 1.01 13.98 -5.53
N TYR A 159 1.94 14.32 -6.43
CA TYR A 159 2.76 13.41 -7.19
C TYR A 159 3.95 12.93 -6.36
N ILE A 160 4.33 11.68 -6.58
CA ILE A 160 5.44 11.02 -5.89
C ILE A 160 6.63 10.92 -6.85
N SER A 161 7.77 11.41 -6.41
CA SER A 161 9.06 11.21 -7.07
C SER A 161 10.06 10.55 -6.12
N LEU A 162 11.08 9.92 -6.69
CA LEU A 162 12.05 9.11 -5.96
C LEU A 162 13.46 9.64 -6.18
N LYS A 163 14.25 9.71 -5.11
CA LYS A 163 15.66 10.10 -5.17
C LYS A 163 16.52 9.02 -4.54
N MET A 164 17.48 8.49 -5.29
CA MET A 164 18.41 7.47 -4.78
C MET A 164 19.20 8.00 -3.57
N CYS A 165 19.22 7.21 -2.50
CA CYS A 165 19.94 7.42 -1.25
C CYS A 165 20.35 6.05 -0.67
N PRO A 166 21.51 5.49 -1.08
CA PRO A 166 21.84 4.08 -0.87
C PRO A 166 22.10 3.66 0.59
N ASP A 167 22.19 4.59 1.53
CA ASP A 167 22.51 4.33 2.94
C ASP A 167 21.32 4.50 3.89
N ILE A 168 20.09 4.44 3.36
CA ILE A 168 18.88 4.62 4.15
C ILE A 168 18.09 3.32 4.32
N SER A 169 17.65 3.05 5.54
CA SER A 169 16.78 1.91 5.84
C SER A 169 15.34 2.18 5.40
N ASN A 170 14.64 1.11 5.03
CA ASN A 170 13.23 1.16 4.69
C ASN A 170 12.39 1.71 5.84
N SER A 171 11.32 2.41 5.50
CA SER A 171 10.32 2.86 6.45
C SER A 171 9.66 1.66 7.11
N ILE A 172 9.53 1.67 8.44
CA ILE A 172 9.00 0.55 9.21
C ILE A 172 7.54 0.77 9.62
N PRO A 173 6.72 -0.29 9.70
CA PRO A 173 5.37 -0.20 10.22
C PRO A 173 5.36 0.06 11.73
N VAL A 174 4.39 0.87 12.15
CA VAL A 174 4.10 1.16 13.55
C VAL A 174 2.72 0.56 13.86
N PRO A 175 2.67 -0.59 14.56
CA PRO A 175 1.40 -1.14 15.02
C PRO A 175 0.84 -0.26 16.14
N LYS A 176 -0.37 0.25 15.96
CA LYS A 176 -1.03 1.12 16.91
C LYS A 176 -2.53 1.19 16.67
N TYR A 177 -3.30 0.69 17.62
CA TYR A 177 -4.75 0.83 17.64
C TYR A 177 -5.17 2.28 17.94
N ILE A 178 -5.84 2.96 17.00
CA ILE A 178 -6.34 4.32 17.16
C ILE A 178 -7.78 4.39 16.68
N LYS A 179 -8.71 4.64 17.59
CA LYS A 179 -10.12 4.85 17.24
C LYS A 179 -10.28 6.14 16.46
N LEU A 180 -10.88 6.03 15.28
CA LEU A 180 -11.30 7.13 14.42
C LEU A 180 -12.83 7.19 14.44
N SER A 181 -13.49 7.20 15.58
CA SER A 181 -14.94 7.41 15.67
C SER A 181 -15.32 8.01 17.01
#